data_AF-A0A940Y0W9-F1
#
_entry.id   AF-A0A940Y0W9-F1
#
_cell.length_a   1.000
_cell.length_b   1.000
_cell.length_c   1.000
_cell.angle_alpha   90.00
_cell.angle_beta   90.00
_cell.angle_gamma   90.00
#
_symmetry.space_group_name_H-M   'P 1'
#
loop_
_entity.id
_entity.type
_entity.pdbx_description
1 polymer ?
#
loop_
_entity_poly.entity_id
_entity_poly.type
_entity_poly.pdbx_seq_one_letter_code
_entity_poly.pdbx_strand_id
1 'polypeptide(L)'
;MLHLLRPQEAPTGTGGADVRLNERLDEGYALLRVIRAVGIGGQDGYRFQGWCGDLTVACAAGPTRLTAPAVGLGNLTQRGEYPSEILRGIQHWSGNQSELADWINRARARHGAALRLIVWDDTGYELPWEAFWVPADRGNGLPGGLLGALLVLTRWTTVHDGSQGLPRATGECHGSVLAYLHRDMADDSHVFTPYIHRTHPEMTSFLRALEAPEQEDPTGLVYLGCHGTYGDTVMRLTLAERTWAEYNSQAMRVLDRDRSLVCLNACHSGRFVDNRGQGENALRGFAELFLRKGASGCIVTAGEVGNQEARVLIRRLVREVTGRPDRPVPETLRAFREGALQDFGTLAAIPTTRNDDGQVDKVGQKRVMRLLYAFAFQYYGHPLTTLRLITEKGHSAWGGSP
;
A
#
# COMPACT_ATOMS: atom_id res chain seq x y z
N MET A 1 52.41 12.79 -3.54
CA MET A 1 51.90 11.81 -2.56
C MET A 1 51.38 12.57 -1.36
N LEU A 2 50.07 12.82 -1.30
CA LEU A 2 49.41 13.50 -0.18
C LEU A 2 48.92 12.43 0.80
N HIS A 3 49.56 12.35 1.96
CA HIS A 3 49.13 11.50 3.07
C HIS A 3 47.88 12.11 3.71
N LEU A 4 46.71 11.60 3.34
CA LEU A 4 45.47 11.87 4.07
C LEU A 4 45.53 11.13 5.41
N LEU A 5 45.75 11.90 6.48
CA LEU A 5 45.58 11.47 7.86
C LEU A 5 44.14 10.99 8.04
N ARG A 6 43.97 9.70 8.37
CA ARG A 6 42.70 9.16 8.87
C ARG A 6 42.40 9.82 10.23
N PRO A 7 41.25 10.47 10.43
CA PRO A 7 40.83 10.85 11.77
C PRO A 7 40.61 9.58 12.60
N GLN A 8 41.23 9.55 13.78
CA GLN A 8 41.30 8.41 14.70
C GLN A 8 40.18 8.44 15.76
N GLU A 9 39.18 9.31 15.61
CA GLU A 9 38.04 9.39 16.51
C GLU A 9 36.77 8.95 15.79
N ALA A 10 36.12 7.92 16.35
CA ALA A 10 34.78 7.55 15.94
C ALA A 10 33.86 8.76 16.20
N PRO A 11 33.03 9.19 15.24
CA PRO A 11 32.07 10.24 15.49
C PRO A 11 31.20 9.83 16.69
N THR A 12 31.29 10.59 17.77
CA THR A 12 30.35 10.55 18.88
C THR A 12 29.03 11.05 18.34
N GLY A 13 28.23 10.11 17.80
CA GLY A 13 26.87 10.40 17.36
C GLY A 13 26.16 11.12 18.50
N THR A 14 25.61 12.29 18.20
CA THR A 14 24.69 12.98 19.10
C THR A 14 23.65 11.95 19.52
N GLY A 15 23.65 11.60 20.82
CA GLY A 15 22.86 10.49 21.33
C GLY A 15 21.44 10.59 20.78
N GLY A 16 21.06 9.63 19.95
CA GLY A 16 19.72 9.56 19.42
C GLY A 16 18.80 9.46 20.62
N ALA A 17 18.09 10.55 20.92
CA ALA A 17 16.99 10.48 21.85
C ALA A 17 16.10 9.38 21.28
N ASP A 18 16.00 8.27 22.02
CA ASP A 18 15.14 7.15 21.69
C ASP A 18 13.71 7.66 21.87
N VAL A 19 13.25 8.45 20.90
CA VAL A 19 11.88 8.93 20.83
C VAL A 19 11.07 7.67 20.65
N ARG A 20 10.53 7.19 21.76
CA ARG A 20 9.69 6.02 21.86
C ARG A 20 8.46 6.25 20.98
N LEU A 21 8.57 5.82 19.72
CA LEU A 21 7.51 5.94 18.70
C LEU A 21 6.17 5.37 19.19
N ASN A 22 6.22 4.44 20.16
CA ASN A 22 5.07 3.84 20.82
C ASN A 22 4.38 4.73 21.86
N GLU A 23 5.05 5.72 22.46
CA GLU A 23 4.44 6.65 23.44
C GLU A 23 3.52 7.70 22.79
N ARG A 24 3.39 7.66 21.45
CA ARG A 24 2.61 8.61 20.64
C ARG A 24 1.43 7.97 19.90
N LEU A 25 1.15 6.69 20.13
CA LEU A 25 0.02 6.03 19.48
C LEU A 25 -1.26 6.36 20.25
N ASP A 26 -2.23 6.93 19.54
CA ASP A 26 -3.57 7.16 20.06
C ASP A 26 -4.27 5.83 20.38
N GLU A 27 -5.31 5.87 21.21
CA GLU A 27 -6.11 4.70 21.51
C GLU A 27 -6.70 4.08 20.23
N GLY A 28 -6.64 2.75 20.14
CA GLY A 28 -7.09 2.00 18.97
C GLY A 28 -6.07 1.94 17.83
N TYR A 29 -4.89 2.53 17.98
CA TYR A 29 -3.79 2.39 17.03
C TYR A 29 -2.83 1.28 17.44
N ALA A 30 -2.35 0.54 16.45
CA ALA A 30 -1.26 -0.40 16.58
C ALA A 30 -0.19 -0.07 15.52
N LEU A 31 1.08 -0.21 15.90
CA LEU A 31 2.22 -0.08 15.00
C LEU A 31 2.92 -1.42 14.92
N LEU A 32 3.15 -1.93 13.71
CA LEU A 32 4.05 -3.03 13.43
C LEU A 32 5.23 -2.49 12.63
N ARG A 33 6.43 -2.49 13.22
CA ARG A 33 7.66 -2.12 12.54
C ARG A 33 8.41 -3.36 12.09
N VAL A 34 8.73 -3.42 10.81
CA VAL A 34 9.45 -4.52 10.17
C VAL A 34 10.83 -4.02 9.77
N ILE A 35 11.87 -4.70 10.24
CA ILE A 35 13.24 -4.22 10.18
C ILE A 35 14.10 -5.29 9.51
N ARG A 36 14.92 -4.89 8.53
CA ARG A 36 15.93 -5.77 7.95
C ARG A 36 16.84 -6.30 9.05
N ALA A 37 17.14 -7.58 8.97
CA ALA A 37 18.00 -8.26 9.91
C ALA A 37 18.78 -9.36 9.17
N VAL A 38 19.89 -9.77 9.75
CA VAL A 38 20.64 -10.92 9.26
C VAL A 38 20.17 -12.12 10.07
N GLY A 39 19.66 -13.13 9.37
CA GLY A 39 19.24 -14.41 9.95
C GLY A 39 20.42 -15.29 10.34
N ILE A 40 20.09 -16.48 10.84
CA ILE A 40 21.10 -17.52 11.14
C ILE A 40 21.80 -17.91 9.83
N GLY A 41 23.13 -17.93 9.83
CA GLY A 41 23.92 -18.27 8.65
C GLY A 41 24.15 -17.12 7.67
N GLY A 42 23.89 -15.87 8.06
CA GLY A 42 24.22 -14.69 7.24
C GLY A 42 23.20 -14.36 6.16
N GLN A 43 22.05 -15.05 6.13
CA GLN A 43 21.01 -14.83 5.14
C GLN A 43 20.22 -13.55 5.45
N ASP A 44 19.78 -12.86 4.40
CA ASP A 44 18.87 -11.72 4.55
C ASP A 44 17.52 -12.17 5.11
N GLY A 45 17.06 -11.45 6.12
CA GLY A 45 15.79 -11.70 6.77
C GLY A 45 15.26 -10.46 7.47
N TYR A 46 14.27 -10.64 8.32
CA TYR A 46 13.66 -9.55 9.04
C TYR A 46 13.32 -9.93 10.48
N ARG A 47 13.19 -8.90 11.29
CA ARG A 47 12.60 -8.96 12.62
C ARG A 47 11.46 -7.97 12.67
N PHE A 48 10.55 -8.14 13.61
CA PHE A 48 9.50 -7.14 13.83
C PHE A 48 9.30 -6.82 15.29
N GLN A 49 8.84 -5.60 15.51
CA GLN A 49 8.45 -5.06 16.79
C GLN A 49 7.05 -4.47 16.63
N GLY A 50 6.13 -4.81 17.52
CA GLY A 50 4.76 -4.31 17.48
C GLY A 50 4.35 -3.68 18.80
N TRP A 51 3.52 -2.65 18.74
CA TRP A 51 2.98 -1.92 19.89
C TRP A 51 1.51 -1.59 19.69
N CYS A 52 0.71 -1.76 20.73
CA CYS A 52 -0.70 -1.36 20.81
C CYS A 52 -1.03 -1.06 22.28
N GLY A 53 -0.78 0.18 22.71
CA GLY A 53 -0.73 0.52 24.14
C GLY A 53 0.37 -0.28 24.86
N ASP A 54 -0.01 -1.02 25.90
CA ASP A 54 0.85 -1.95 26.65
C ASP A 54 1.08 -3.30 25.95
N LEU A 55 0.31 -3.66 24.91
CA LEU A 55 0.53 -4.90 24.16
C LEU A 55 1.72 -4.74 23.24
N THR A 56 2.75 -5.53 23.49
CA THR A 56 3.95 -5.57 22.64
C THR A 56 4.19 -6.95 22.05
N VAL A 57 4.91 -6.98 20.94
CA VAL A 57 5.49 -8.18 20.36
C VAL A 57 6.89 -7.86 19.85
N ALA A 58 7.82 -8.77 20.07
CA ALA A 58 9.16 -8.69 19.50
C ALA A 58 9.56 -10.07 19.00
N CYS A 59 9.79 -10.17 17.70
CA CYS A 59 10.19 -11.42 17.08
C CYS A 59 11.54 -11.22 16.41
N ALA A 60 12.55 -11.93 16.91
CA ALA A 60 13.88 -11.93 16.33
C ALA A 60 13.87 -12.54 14.93
N ALA A 61 14.90 -12.20 14.14
CA ALA A 61 15.18 -12.91 12.91
C ALA A 61 15.43 -14.39 13.20
N GLY A 62 15.05 -15.25 12.25
CA GLY A 62 15.10 -16.69 12.43
C GLY A 62 14.87 -17.43 11.12
N PRO A 63 14.89 -18.77 11.14
CA PRO A 63 14.80 -19.59 9.92
C PRO A 63 13.48 -19.41 9.16
N THR A 64 12.43 -18.93 9.84
CA THR A 64 11.11 -18.65 9.27
C THR A 64 10.87 -17.18 8.92
N ARG A 65 11.88 -16.32 9.10
CA ARG A 65 11.80 -14.85 8.88
C ARG A 65 12.91 -14.39 7.95
N LEU A 66 13.10 -15.15 6.87
CA LEU A 66 13.98 -14.83 5.75
C LEU A 66 13.20 -14.04 4.68
N THR A 67 13.90 -13.51 3.68
CA THR A 67 13.23 -12.95 2.50
C THR A 67 12.27 -13.98 1.89
N ALA A 68 11.07 -13.53 1.51
CA ALA A 68 10.01 -14.42 1.01
C ALA A 68 9.48 -13.92 -0.36
N PRO A 69 10.32 -13.84 -1.40
CA PRO A 69 9.93 -13.26 -2.68
C PRO A 69 8.74 -14.01 -3.32
N ALA A 70 8.64 -15.34 -3.13
CA ALA A 70 7.57 -16.16 -3.70
C ALA A 70 6.15 -15.82 -3.20
N VAL A 71 6.01 -15.08 -2.09
CA VAL A 71 4.70 -14.65 -1.57
C VAL A 71 4.36 -13.20 -1.91
N GLY A 72 5.29 -12.48 -2.56
CA GLY A 72 5.09 -11.10 -2.96
C GLY A 72 4.02 -10.97 -4.04
N LEU A 73 3.01 -10.14 -3.79
CA LEU A 73 1.93 -9.88 -4.78
C LEU A 73 2.43 -9.18 -6.05
N GLY A 74 3.68 -8.69 -6.04
CA GLY A 74 4.39 -8.24 -7.24
C GLY A 74 4.57 -9.32 -8.30
N ASN A 75 4.49 -10.60 -7.91
CA ASN A 75 4.81 -11.73 -8.77
C ASN A 75 3.57 -12.45 -9.35
N LEU A 76 2.35 -11.93 -9.13
CA LEU A 76 1.09 -12.56 -9.56
C LEU A 76 1.03 -12.91 -11.05
N THR A 77 1.76 -12.19 -11.90
CA THR A 77 1.79 -12.40 -13.35
C THR A 77 3.12 -12.95 -13.86
N GLN A 78 4.05 -13.30 -12.97
CA GLN A 78 5.30 -13.95 -13.36
C GLN A 78 4.99 -15.30 -14.00
N ARG A 79 5.57 -15.53 -15.19
CA ARG A 79 5.29 -16.71 -16.00
C ARG A 79 5.64 -17.99 -15.22
N GLY A 80 4.63 -18.82 -14.97
CA GLY A 80 4.80 -20.18 -14.46
C GLY A 80 4.20 -20.44 -13.07
N GLU A 81 3.91 -19.40 -12.30
CA GLU A 81 3.25 -19.56 -11.00
C GLU A 81 1.73 -19.46 -11.13
N TYR A 82 1.03 -20.34 -10.42
CA TYR A 82 -0.43 -20.34 -10.39
C TYR A 82 -0.92 -19.50 -9.19
N PRO A 83 -1.94 -18.65 -9.36
CA PRO A 83 -2.48 -17.81 -8.28
C PRO A 83 -2.80 -18.59 -7.00
N SER A 84 -3.32 -19.82 -7.13
CA SER A 84 -3.59 -20.68 -5.97
C SER A 84 -2.34 -21.09 -5.18
N GLU A 85 -1.20 -21.28 -5.85
CA GLU A 85 0.07 -21.59 -5.17
C GLU A 85 0.61 -20.36 -4.43
N ILE A 86 0.46 -19.16 -5.00
CA ILE A 86 0.83 -17.91 -4.32
C ILE A 86 -0.02 -17.75 -3.04
N LEU A 87 -1.34 -17.96 -3.12
CA LEU A 87 -2.22 -17.88 -1.95
C LEU A 87 -1.89 -18.93 -0.87
N ARG A 88 -1.58 -20.18 -1.27
CA ARG A 88 -1.10 -21.21 -0.34
C ARG A 88 0.24 -20.84 0.27
N GLY A 89 1.15 -20.29 -0.52
CA GLY A 89 2.45 -19.78 -0.06
C GLY A 89 2.28 -18.69 0.99
N ILE A 90 1.36 -17.74 0.77
CA ILE A 90 1.01 -16.70 1.75
C ILE A 90 0.46 -17.32 3.05
N GLN A 91 -0.43 -18.32 2.97
CA GLN A 91 -0.94 -19.01 4.16
C GLN A 91 0.17 -19.73 4.93
N HIS A 92 1.06 -20.43 4.22
CA HIS A 92 2.20 -21.12 4.82
C HIS A 92 3.17 -20.12 5.49
N TRP A 93 3.54 -19.06 4.78
CA TRP A 93 4.36 -17.98 5.31
C TRP A 93 3.73 -17.34 6.56
N SER A 94 2.43 -17.05 6.52
CA SER A 94 1.70 -16.46 7.65
C SER A 94 1.65 -17.41 8.86
N GLY A 95 1.46 -18.71 8.62
CA GLY A 95 1.47 -19.74 9.67
C GLY A 95 2.80 -19.84 10.42
N ASN A 96 3.90 -19.45 9.78
CA ASN A 96 5.21 -19.38 10.41
C ASN A 96 5.43 -18.12 11.28
N GLN A 97 4.42 -17.25 11.41
CA GLN A 97 4.44 -16.03 12.21
C GLN A 97 3.41 -16.06 13.36
N SER A 98 3.31 -17.19 14.07
CA SER A 98 2.32 -17.41 15.14
C SER A 98 2.30 -16.30 16.19
N GLU A 99 3.47 -15.84 16.66
CA GLU A 99 3.57 -14.82 17.71
C GLU A 99 3.00 -13.47 17.23
N LEU A 100 3.14 -13.16 15.94
CA LEU A 100 2.56 -11.97 15.33
C LEU A 100 1.04 -12.09 15.23
N ALA A 101 0.55 -13.23 14.74
CA ALA A 101 -0.87 -13.53 14.64
C ALA A 101 -1.57 -13.44 16.01
N ASP A 102 -0.95 -13.99 17.05
CA ASP A 102 -1.46 -13.93 18.43
C ASP A 102 -1.50 -12.49 18.95
N TRP A 103 -0.44 -11.70 18.71
CA TRP A 103 -0.42 -10.29 19.07
C TRP A 103 -1.51 -9.48 18.36
N ILE A 104 -1.72 -9.72 17.06
CA ILE A 104 -2.82 -9.11 16.28
C ILE A 104 -4.17 -9.48 16.89
N ASN A 105 -4.40 -10.75 17.22
CA ASN A 105 -5.67 -11.19 17.84
C ASN A 105 -5.89 -10.56 19.22
N ARG A 106 -4.86 -10.41 20.05
CA ARG A 106 -4.98 -9.67 21.32
C ARG A 106 -5.34 -8.20 21.10
N ALA A 107 -4.73 -7.53 20.12
CA ALA A 107 -5.08 -6.16 19.77
C ALA A 107 -6.53 -6.06 19.25
N ARG A 108 -6.97 -7.02 18.42
CA ARG A 108 -8.36 -7.12 17.91
C ARG A 108 -9.36 -7.35 19.04
N ALA A 109 -9.05 -8.23 20.00
CA ALA A 109 -9.91 -8.49 21.14
C ALA A 109 -10.11 -7.23 22.00
N ARG A 110 -9.06 -6.41 22.12
CA ARG A 110 -9.11 -5.17 22.88
C ARG A 110 -9.91 -4.06 22.21
N HIS A 111 -9.68 -3.82 20.91
CA HIS A 111 -10.20 -2.62 20.23
C HIS A 111 -11.33 -2.90 19.23
N GLY A 112 -11.59 -4.18 18.91
CA GLY A 112 -12.62 -4.58 17.95
C GLY A 112 -12.47 -3.85 16.61
N ALA A 113 -13.58 -3.28 16.13
CA ALA A 113 -13.63 -2.55 14.87
C ALA A 113 -12.87 -1.20 14.90
N ALA A 114 -12.52 -0.68 16.08
CA ALA A 114 -11.75 0.55 16.21
C ALA A 114 -10.24 0.35 15.98
N LEU A 115 -9.77 -0.90 15.87
CA LEU A 115 -8.35 -1.19 15.66
C LEU A 115 -7.88 -0.69 14.27
N ARG A 116 -6.81 0.10 14.28
CA ARG A 116 -6.09 0.59 13.10
C ARG A 116 -4.64 0.15 13.18
N LEU A 117 -4.21 -0.70 12.26
CA LEU A 117 -2.85 -1.20 12.20
C LEU A 117 -2.04 -0.44 11.16
N ILE A 118 -0.97 0.22 11.60
CA ILE A 118 0.06 0.81 10.75
C ILE A 118 1.19 -0.19 10.62
N VAL A 119 1.46 -0.65 9.40
CA VAL A 119 2.61 -1.50 9.10
C VAL A 119 3.73 -0.66 8.50
N TRP A 120 4.74 -0.38 9.31
CA TRP A 120 5.96 0.31 8.89
C TRP A 120 6.98 -0.72 8.42
N ASP A 121 7.11 -0.88 7.11
CA ASP A 121 7.97 -1.88 6.48
C ASP A 121 9.00 -1.22 5.54
N ASP A 122 10.22 -1.05 6.05
CA ASP A 122 11.37 -0.55 5.29
C ASP A 122 12.28 -1.70 4.80
N THR A 123 11.76 -2.94 4.75
CA THR A 123 12.58 -4.07 4.31
C THR A 123 12.74 -4.14 2.80
N GLY A 124 11.73 -3.73 2.03
CA GLY A 124 11.71 -3.93 0.59
C GLY A 124 11.56 -5.40 0.19
N TYR A 125 11.17 -6.28 1.11
CA TYR A 125 10.91 -7.70 0.83
C TYR A 125 9.48 -7.98 0.36
N GLU A 126 8.67 -6.92 0.20
CA GLU A 126 7.35 -6.99 -0.42
C GLU A 126 6.38 -7.95 0.28
N LEU A 127 6.50 -8.02 1.61
CA LEU A 127 5.67 -8.89 2.43
C LEU A 127 4.18 -8.54 2.24
N PRO A 128 3.30 -9.53 2.02
CA PRO A 128 1.92 -9.30 1.60
C PRO A 128 0.99 -9.06 2.81
N TRP A 129 1.24 -8.00 3.57
CA TRP A 129 0.54 -7.70 4.83
C TRP A 129 -0.98 -7.69 4.71
N GLU A 130 -1.54 -7.16 3.62
CA GLU A 130 -2.97 -7.16 3.35
C GLU A 130 -3.52 -8.59 3.30
N ALA A 131 -2.77 -9.54 2.74
CA ALA A 131 -3.13 -10.95 2.60
C ALA A 131 -2.56 -11.83 3.73
N PHE A 132 -1.94 -11.25 4.77
CA PHE A 132 -1.44 -12.01 5.92
C PHE A 132 -2.61 -12.77 6.57
N TRP A 133 -2.46 -14.08 6.76
CA TRP A 133 -3.51 -14.92 7.34
C TRP A 133 -3.45 -14.86 8.87
N VAL A 134 -4.55 -14.41 9.48
CA VAL A 134 -4.75 -14.41 10.93
C VAL A 134 -5.69 -15.57 11.29
N PRO A 135 -5.27 -16.51 12.16
CA PRO A 135 -6.13 -17.59 12.63
C PRO A 135 -7.28 -17.04 13.47
N ALA A 136 -8.39 -17.79 13.53
CA ALA A 136 -9.52 -17.46 14.39
C ALA A 136 -9.13 -17.59 15.87
N ASP A 137 -9.61 -16.67 16.70
CA ASP A 137 -9.49 -16.76 18.16
C ASP A 137 -10.88 -17.03 18.74
N ARG A 138 -11.18 -18.32 18.93
CA ARG A 138 -12.48 -18.76 19.47
C ARG A 138 -12.70 -18.34 20.91
N GLY A 139 -11.63 -18.12 21.68
CA GLY A 139 -11.72 -17.68 23.08
C GLY A 139 -12.31 -16.27 23.19
N ASN A 140 -12.00 -15.41 22.22
CA ASN A 140 -12.51 -14.04 22.14
C ASN A 140 -13.60 -13.85 21.06
N GLY A 141 -14.10 -14.94 20.47
CA GLY A 141 -15.13 -14.89 19.42
C GLY A 141 -14.67 -14.19 18.11
N LEU A 142 -13.38 -14.12 17.85
CA LEU A 142 -12.84 -13.42 16.67
C LEU A 142 -12.70 -14.35 15.47
N PRO A 143 -13.25 -14.00 14.30
CA PRO A 143 -13.06 -14.79 13.09
C PRO A 143 -11.62 -14.71 12.59
N GLY A 144 -11.17 -15.79 11.94
CA GLY A 144 -9.92 -15.81 11.18
C GLY A 144 -10.13 -15.34 9.74
N GLY A 145 -9.05 -15.01 9.04
CA GLY A 145 -9.12 -14.51 7.68
C GLY A 145 -7.87 -13.75 7.25
N LEU A 146 -7.97 -13.04 6.13
CA LEU A 146 -6.90 -12.19 5.62
C LEU A 146 -6.94 -10.82 6.33
N LEU A 147 -5.79 -10.37 6.83
CA LEU A 147 -5.65 -9.21 7.70
C LEU A 147 -6.32 -7.94 7.15
N GLY A 148 -6.14 -7.66 5.86
CA GLY A 148 -6.68 -6.49 5.19
C GLY A 148 -8.21 -6.47 5.07
N ALA A 149 -8.90 -7.59 5.30
CA ALA A 149 -10.36 -7.66 5.41
C ALA A 149 -10.84 -7.66 6.87
N LEU A 150 -9.99 -8.04 7.83
CA LEU A 150 -10.34 -8.16 9.24
C LEU A 150 -10.29 -6.82 10.00
N LEU A 151 -9.39 -5.90 9.63
CA LEU A 151 -9.20 -4.63 10.31
C LEU A 151 -8.71 -3.54 9.34
N VAL A 152 -8.71 -2.29 9.82
CA VAL A 152 -8.18 -1.15 9.06
C VAL A 152 -6.65 -1.24 9.05
N LEU A 153 -6.07 -1.39 7.86
CA LEU A 153 -4.62 -1.50 7.66
C LEU A 153 -4.11 -0.36 6.78
N THR A 154 -3.04 0.29 7.23
CA THR A 154 -2.24 1.21 6.41
C THR A 154 -0.78 0.77 6.41
N ARG A 155 -0.08 1.10 5.32
CA ARG A 155 1.36 0.95 5.23
C ARG A 155 2.05 2.27 5.52
N TRP A 156 3.28 2.17 6.01
CA TRP A 156 4.19 3.29 6.16
C TRP A 156 5.60 2.90 5.74
N THR A 157 6.37 3.88 5.32
CA THR A 157 7.76 3.77 4.90
C THR A 157 8.47 5.03 5.39
N THR A 158 9.79 4.97 5.54
CA THR A 158 10.56 6.19 5.82
C THR A 158 10.42 7.18 4.66
N VAL A 159 9.83 8.35 4.92
CA VAL A 159 9.70 9.47 3.98
C VAL A 159 10.82 10.46 4.25
N HIS A 160 11.65 10.75 3.25
CA HIS A 160 12.89 11.52 3.44
C HIS A 160 12.71 13.04 3.26
N ASP A 161 11.71 13.62 3.93
CA ASP A 161 11.49 15.08 4.00
C ASP A 161 12.02 15.70 5.31
N GLY A 162 12.67 14.90 6.17
CA GLY A 162 13.13 15.32 7.49
C GLY A 162 12.13 15.03 8.62
N SER A 163 10.91 14.57 8.32
CA SER A 163 9.96 14.10 9.33
C SER A 163 10.12 12.59 9.58
N GLN A 164 10.95 12.21 10.55
CA GLN A 164 11.18 10.80 10.93
C GLN A 164 10.03 10.19 11.77
N GLY A 165 8.78 10.46 11.41
CA GLY A 165 7.61 10.14 12.25
C GLY A 165 6.61 9.17 11.62
N LEU A 166 5.65 8.77 12.45
CA LEU A 166 4.40 8.16 11.99
C LEU A 166 3.65 9.09 11.03
N PRO A 167 2.76 8.56 10.17
CA PRO A 167 1.93 9.41 9.33
C PRO A 167 1.19 10.42 10.22
N ARG A 168 1.29 11.70 9.87
CA ARG A 168 0.54 12.75 10.55
C ARG A 168 -0.87 12.77 9.99
N ALA A 169 -1.84 13.10 10.82
CA ALA A 169 -3.17 13.44 10.32
C ALA A 169 -3.05 14.65 9.38
N THR A 170 -3.39 14.46 8.11
CA THR A 170 -3.35 15.52 7.09
C THR A 170 -4.71 16.17 6.84
N GLY A 171 -5.76 15.70 7.54
CA GLY A 171 -7.13 16.17 7.39
C GLY A 171 -7.90 15.44 6.28
N GLU A 172 -8.92 16.12 5.77
CA GLU A 172 -9.77 15.65 4.67
C GLU A 172 -9.15 16.05 3.32
N CYS A 173 -9.00 15.09 2.41
CA CYS A 173 -8.67 15.40 1.01
C CYS A 173 -9.95 15.91 0.33
N HIS A 174 -10.02 17.20 0.01
CA HIS A 174 -11.23 17.81 -0.54
C HIS A 174 -10.93 18.57 -1.84
N GLY A 175 -11.71 18.33 -2.90
CA GLY A 175 -11.61 19.13 -4.12
C GLY A 175 -12.05 18.41 -5.40
N SER A 176 -11.56 18.92 -6.53
CA SER A 176 -11.71 18.33 -7.86
C SER A 176 -10.77 17.14 -8.09
N VAL A 177 -10.95 16.46 -9.22
CA VAL A 177 -10.04 15.40 -9.69
C VAL A 177 -9.06 15.93 -10.73
N LEU A 178 -7.77 15.75 -10.50
CA LEU A 178 -6.72 15.94 -11.50
C LEU A 178 -6.21 14.58 -11.97
N ALA A 179 -6.47 14.23 -13.22
CA ALA A 179 -6.17 12.90 -13.75
C ALA A 179 -5.16 12.93 -14.90
N TYR A 180 -4.22 12.00 -14.90
CA TYR A 180 -3.51 11.55 -16.10
C TYR A 180 -4.06 10.20 -16.53
N LEU A 181 -4.44 10.08 -17.80
CA LEU A 181 -4.92 8.83 -18.38
C LEU A 181 -4.10 8.50 -19.62
N HIS A 182 -3.27 7.47 -19.53
CA HIS A 182 -2.64 6.86 -20.69
C HIS A 182 -3.73 6.35 -21.64
N ARG A 183 -3.46 6.32 -22.95
CA ARG A 183 -4.45 5.91 -23.98
C ARG A 183 -5.15 4.58 -23.68
N ASP A 184 -4.42 3.62 -23.10
CA ASP A 184 -4.95 2.28 -22.79
C ASP A 184 -5.89 2.25 -21.58
N MET A 185 -5.94 3.36 -20.82
CA MET A 185 -6.75 3.59 -19.62
C MET A 185 -7.70 4.78 -19.79
N ALA A 186 -7.90 5.31 -21.01
CA ALA A 186 -8.74 6.48 -21.26
C ALA A 186 -10.19 6.31 -20.74
N ASP A 187 -10.71 5.08 -20.81
CA ASP A 187 -12.03 4.69 -20.31
C ASP A 187 -12.22 4.88 -18.79
N ASP A 188 -11.14 5.04 -18.02
CA ASP A 188 -11.23 5.32 -16.58
C ASP A 188 -11.84 6.71 -16.30
N SER A 189 -11.82 7.62 -17.28
CA SER A 189 -12.46 8.94 -17.19
C SER A 189 -13.93 8.88 -16.76
N HIS A 190 -14.65 7.84 -17.17
CA HIS A 190 -16.06 7.63 -16.80
C HIS A 190 -16.30 7.46 -15.30
N VAL A 191 -15.28 7.08 -14.52
CA VAL A 191 -15.39 7.02 -13.06
C VAL A 191 -15.56 8.41 -12.46
N PHE A 192 -15.06 9.44 -13.14
CA PHE A 192 -15.04 10.81 -12.66
C PHE A 192 -16.18 11.69 -13.19
N THR A 193 -17.02 11.19 -14.11
CA THR A 193 -18.16 11.93 -14.66
C THR A 193 -19.07 12.62 -13.62
N PRO A 194 -19.33 12.05 -12.42
CA PRO A 194 -20.13 12.74 -11.40
C PRO A 194 -19.46 13.94 -10.73
N TYR A 195 -18.16 14.16 -10.97
CA TYR A 195 -17.33 15.12 -10.24
C TYR A 195 -16.69 16.14 -11.16
N ILE A 196 -16.33 17.30 -10.61
CA ILE A 196 -15.46 18.25 -11.30
C ILE A 196 -14.11 17.57 -11.50
N HIS A 197 -13.71 17.39 -12.76
CA HIS A 197 -12.48 16.70 -13.10
C HIS A 197 -11.79 17.31 -14.31
N ARG A 198 -10.46 17.20 -14.31
CA ARG A 198 -9.62 17.60 -15.44
C ARG A 198 -8.67 16.46 -15.77
N THR A 199 -8.85 15.89 -16.96
CA THR A 199 -8.03 14.81 -17.49
C THR A 199 -6.97 15.34 -18.45
N HIS A 200 -5.76 14.82 -18.34
CA HIS A 200 -4.64 15.11 -19.24
C HIS A 200 -4.24 13.81 -19.95
N PRO A 201 -4.27 13.75 -21.29
CA PRO A 201 -3.78 12.60 -22.05
C PRO A 201 -2.25 12.58 -22.15
N GLU A 202 -1.61 13.73 -21.93
CA GLU A 202 -0.16 13.91 -22.03
C GLU A 202 0.47 14.13 -20.65
N MET A 203 1.52 13.37 -20.35
CA MET A 203 2.20 13.43 -19.05
C MET A 203 2.81 14.81 -18.78
N THR A 204 3.38 15.47 -19.80
CA THR A 204 3.97 16.81 -19.64
C THR A 204 2.92 17.84 -19.21
N SER A 205 1.72 17.78 -19.78
CA SER A 205 0.61 18.67 -19.40
C SER A 205 0.14 18.40 -17.97
N PHE A 206 0.01 17.11 -17.62
CA PHE A 206 -0.34 16.70 -16.26
C PHE A 206 0.68 17.17 -15.21
N LEU A 207 1.98 16.98 -15.45
CA LEU A 207 3.03 17.42 -14.52
C LEU A 207 3.02 18.95 -14.35
N ARG A 208 2.79 19.71 -15.44
CA ARG A 208 2.60 21.17 -15.33
C ARG A 208 1.38 21.52 -14.49
N ALA A 209 0.29 20.77 -14.59
CA ALA A 209 -0.91 20.99 -13.78
C ALA A 209 -0.65 20.73 -12.28
N LEU A 210 0.23 19.78 -11.93
CA LEU A 210 0.69 19.55 -10.55
C LEU A 210 1.59 20.67 -9.99
N GLU A 211 2.17 21.50 -10.86
CA GLU A 211 2.99 22.67 -10.48
C GLU A 211 2.20 23.97 -10.36
N ALA A 212 0.96 23.99 -10.88
CA ALA A 212 0.18 25.22 -11.04
C ALA A 212 -0.04 25.93 -9.68
N PRO A 213 0.41 27.19 -9.54
CA PRO A 213 0.41 27.90 -8.26
C PRO A 213 -1.01 28.16 -7.73
N GLU A 214 -1.98 28.31 -8.62
CA GLU A 214 -3.37 28.59 -8.27
C GLU A 214 -4.31 27.81 -9.19
N GLN A 215 -5.30 27.15 -8.59
CA GLN A 215 -6.46 26.56 -9.27
C GLN A 215 -7.70 27.12 -8.57
N GLU A 216 -8.77 27.37 -9.33
CA GLU A 216 -10.03 27.89 -8.76
C GLU A 216 -10.58 26.95 -7.69
N ASP A 217 -10.50 25.64 -7.94
CA ASP A 217 -10.88 24.61 -6.99
C ASP A 217 -9.64 23.83 -6.50
N PRO A 218 -9.55 23.51 -5.19
CA PRO A 218 -8.54 22.58 -4.68
C PRO A 218 -8.59 21.24 -5.42
N THR A 219 -7.48 20.52 -5.47
CA THR A 219 -7.44 19.13 -5.96
C THR A 219 -7.56 18.15 -4.79
N GLY A 220 -8.70 17.45 -4.70
CA GLY A 220 -8.91 16.41 -3.68
C GLY A 220 -8.27 15.08 -4.06
N LEU A 221 -8.27 14.74 -5.35
CA LEU A 221 -7.73 13.49 -5.89
C LEU A 221 -6.80 13.75 -7.07
N VAL A 222 -5.60 13.21 -6.99
CA VAL A 222 -4.68 13.05 -8.11
C VAL A 222 -4.72 11.59 -8.57
N TYR A 223 -5.18 11.34 -9.79
CA TYR A 223 -5.32 9.99 -10.36
C TYR A 223 -4.35 9.77 -11.52
N LEU A 224 -3.63 8.65 -11.53
CA LEU A 224 -2.78 8.24 -12.65
C LEU A 224 -3.22 6.86 -13.12
N GLY A 225 -3.87 6.79 -14.28
CA GLY A 225 -4.17 5.54 -14.98
C GLY A 225 -3.15 5.30 -16.08
N CYS A 226 -2.16 4.44 -15.84
CA CYS A 226 -1.07 4.21 -16.78
C CYS A 226 -0.37 2.85 -16.59
N HIS A 227 0.60 2.55 -17.46
CA HIS A 227 1.52 1.44 -17.23
C HIS A 227 2.62 1.88 -16.28
N GLY A 228 3.12 0.94 -15.48
CA GLY A 228 4.32 1.14 -14.69
C GLY A 228 5.32 0.03 -14.96
N THR A 229 6.61 0.36 -14.94
CA THR A 229 7.68 -0.64 -14.99
C THR A 229 8.43 -0.68 -13.68
N TYR A 230 8.82 -1.89 -13.30
CA TYR A 230 9.66 -2.14 -12.14
C TYR A 230 11.02 -2.68 -12.58
N GLY A 231 12.06 -2.31 -11.84
CA GLY A 231 13.39 -2.87 -11.97
C GLY A 231 14.10 -2.92 -10.63
N ASP A 232 15.32 -3.42 -10.64
CA ASP A 232 16.22 -3.56 -9.48
C ASP A 232 16.83 -2.24 -8.98
N THR A 233 16.58 -1.13 -9.67
CA THR A 233 17.17 0.19 -9.38
C THR A 233 16.14 1.29 -9.59
N VAL A 234 16.32 2.43 -8.89
CA VAL A 234 15.40 3.58 -8.95
C VAL A 234 15.24 4.10 -10.38
N MET A 235 16.32 4.08 -11.17
CA MET A 235 16.30 4.57 -12.55
C MET A 235 15.44 3.72 -13.50
N ARG A 236 15.10 2.49 -13.11
CA ARG A 236 14.25 1.58 -13.89
C ARG A 236 12.78 1.64 -13.48
N LEU A 237 12.45 2.40 -12.43
CA LEU A 237 11.08 2.66 -12.03
C LEU A 237 10.47 3.71 -12.96
N THR A 238 9.35 3.38 -13.60
CA THR A 238 8.63 4.32 -14.46
C THR A 238 7.13 4.30 -14.18
N LEU A 239 6.48 5.45 -14.41
CA LEU A 239 5.04 5.58 -14.56
C LEU A 239 4.77 6.27 -15.91
N ALA A 240 4.01 5.59 -16.75
CA ALA A 240 3.94 5.86 -18.19
C ALA A 240 5.35 5.90 -18.79
N GLU A 241 5.69 6.97 -19.50
CA GLU A 241 6.98 7.14 -20.18
C GLU A 241 7.98 7.98 -19.36
N ARG A 242 7.72 8.17 -18.05
CA ARG A 242 8.58 8.98 -17.18
C ARG A 242 9.21 8.14 -16.07
N THR A 243 10.49 8.34 -15.88
CA THR A 243 11.28 7.72 -14.80
C THR A 243 10.96 8.35 -13.44
N TRP A 244 11.20 7.60 -12.38
CA TRP A 244 11.10 8.11 -11.01
C TRP A 244 11.90 9.42 -10.80
N ALA A 245 13.08 9.53 -11.40
CA ALA A 245 13.93 10.71 -11.31
C ALA A 245 13.30 11.96 -11.93
N GLU A 246 12.61 11.80 -13.07
CA GLU A 246 11.88 12.89 -13.74
C GLU A 246 10.68 13.38 -12.92
N TYR A 247 9.96 12.48 -12.24
CA TYR A 247 8.94 12.90 -11.27
C TYR A 247 9.59 13.59 -10.06
N ASN A 248 10.70 13.06 -9.57
CA ASN A 248 11.37 13.63 -8.40
C ASN A 248 11.89 15.06 -8.62
N SER A 249 12.22 15.43 -9.85
CA SER A 249 12.63 16.80 -10.19
C SER A 249 11.47 17.81 -10.20
N GLN A 250 10.21 17.33 -10.26
CA GLN A 250 9.02 18.18 -10.11
C GLN A 250 8.78 18.50 -8.64
N ALA A 251 8.37 19.73 -8.32
CA ALA A 251 7.96 20.11 -6.96
C ALA A 251 6.57 19.59 -6.58
N MET A 252 5.66 19.42 -7.54
CA MET A 252 4.27 18.95 -7.36
C MET A 252 3.50 19.72 -6.29
N ARG A 253 3.58 21.06 -6.32
CA ARG A 253 3.03 21.96 -5.28
C ARG A 253 1.57 21.72 -4.93
N VAL A 254 0.77 21.23 -5.88
CA VAL A 254 -0.64 20.86 -5.65
C VAL A 254 -0.78 19.85 -4.50
N LEU A 255 0.11 18.88 -4.39
CA LEU A 255 0.01 17.81 -3.39
C LEU A 255 0.17 18.35 -1.97
N ASP A 256 1.19 19.18 -1.73
CA ASP A 256 1.42 19.79 -0.41
C ASP A 256 0.36 20.84 -0.07
N ARG A 257 -0.04 21.66 -1.05
CA ARG A 257 -1.03 22.73 -0.87
C ARG A 257 -2.42 22.18 -0.57
N ASP A 258 -2.91 21.28 -1.41
CA ASP A 258 -4.31 20.81 -1.36
C ASP A 258 -4.45 19.53 -0.53
N ARG A 259 -3.33 18.98 -0.04
CA ARG A 259 -3.31 17.73 0.74
C ARG A 259 -4.01 16.60 -0.01
N SER A 260 -3.79 16.52 -1.33
CA SER A 260 -4.50 15.59 -2.20
C SER A 260 -4.25 14.13 -1.83
N LEU A 261 -5.26 13.29 -2.04
CA LEU A 261 -5.07 11.84 -2.14
C LEU A 261 -4.47 11.52 -3.51
N VAL A 262 -3.49 10.64 -3.57
CA VAL A 262 -2.95 10.12 -4.82
C VAL A 262 -3.44 8.68 -5.04
N CYS A 263 -3.92 8.37 -6.24
CA CYS A 263 -4.28 7.01 -6.64
C CYS A 263 -3.53 6.63 -7.91
N LEU A 264 -2.63 5.65 -7.78
CA LEU A 264 -1.80 5.13 -8.87
C LEU A 264 -2.39 3.82 -9.39
N ASN A 265 -3.21 3.91 -10.44
CA ASN A 265 -3.64 2.77 -11.21
C ASN A 265 -2.56 2.38 -12.23
N ALA A 266 -1.44 1.87 -11.73
CA ALA A 266 -0.28 1.50 -12.54
C ALA A 266 0.48 0.32 -11.95
N CYS A 267 0.85 -0.63 -12.80
CA CYS A 267 1.61 -1.82 -12.44
C CYS A 267 2.80 -1.48 -11.54
N HIS A 268 2.97 -2.23 -10.45
CA HIS A 268 4.11 -2.11 -9.55
C HIS A 268 4.30 -0.74 -8.87
N SER A 269 3.30 0.15 -8.93
CA SER A 269 3.37 1.48 -8.31
C SER A 269 3.60 1.48 -6.79
N GLY A 270 3.28 0.36 -6.11
CA GLY A 270 3.52 0.15 -4.69
C GLY A 270 4.84 -0.54 -4.34
N ARG A 271 5.66 -0.88 -5.33
CA ARG A 271 6.96 -1.53 -5.10
C ARG A 271 8.03 -0.51 -4.75
N PHE A 272 9.03 -0.97 -4.01
CA PHE A 272 10.16 -0.18 -3.57
C PHE A 272 11.47 -0.85 -3.99
N VAL A 273 12.46 -0.04 -4.29
CA VAL A 273 13.83 -0.50 -4.55
C VAL A 273 14.75 0.00 -3.46
N ASP A 274 15.76 -0.81 -3.17
CA ASP A 274 16.85 -0.46 -2.28
C ASP A 274 17.79 0.55 -2.95
N ASN A 275 17.90 1.75 -2.36
CA ASN A 275 18.70 2.83 -2.93
C ASN A 275 20.16 2.88 -2.41
N ARG A 276 20.64 1.83 -1.72
CA ARG A 276 22.03 1.78 -1.21
C ARG A 276 23.07 1.97 -2.30
N GLY A 277 22.78 1.53 -3.53
CA GLY A 277 23.64 1.74 -4.68
C GLY A 277 23.86 3.22 -5.06
N GLN A 278 23.00 4.12 -4.60
CA GLN A 278 23.14 5.58 -4.76
C GLN A 278 23.63 6.27 -3.47
N GLY A 279 24.19 5.50 -2.53
CA GLY A 279 24.71 6.01 -1.26
C GLY A 279 23.65 6.28 -0.20
N GLU A 280 22.43 5.76 -0.37
CA GLU A 280 21.34 6.01 0.55
C GLU A 280 20.79 4.72 1.17
N ASN A 281 20.77 4.65 2.51
CA ASN A 281 20.14 3.54 3.21
C ASN A 281 18.62 3.74 3.32
N ALA A 282 17.94 3.71 2.17
CA ALA A 282 16.52 3.97 2.06
C ALA A 282 15.86 3.17 0.96
N LEU A 283 14.55 2.97 1.12
CA LEU A 283 13.68 2.53 0.04
C LEU A 283 13.23 3.72 -0.81
N ARG A 284 13.07 3.48 -2.10
CA ARG A 284 12.54 4.45 -3.07
C ARG A 284 11.45 3.81 -3.90
N GLY A 285 10.36 4.52 -4.08
CA GLY A 285 9.20 4.08 -4.84
C GLY A 285 8.29 5.26 -5.14
N PHE A 286 7.23 5.04 -5.92
CA PHE A 286 6.31 6.13 -6.26
C PHE A 286 5.46 6.54 -5.05
N ALA A 287 5.02 5.59 -4.22
CA ALA A 287 4.30 5.92 -2.98
C ALA A 287 5.12 6.85 -2.05
N GLU A 288 6.39 6.52 -1.80
CA GLU A 288 7.28 7.40 -1.02
C GLU A 288 7.47 8.75 -1.69
N LEU A 289 7.67 8.78 -3.01
CA LEU A 289 7.86 10.02 -3.75
C LEU A 289 6.67 10.96 -3.57
N PHE A 290 5.45 10.49 -3.80
CA PHE A 290 4.24 11.31 -3.70
C PHE A 290 3.97 11.77 -2.26
N LEU A 291 4.19 10.91 -1.26
CA LEU A 291 4.10 11.29 0.15
C LEU A 291 5.13 12.37 0.51
N ARG A 292 6.39 12.23 0.05
CA ARG A 292 7.44 13.24 0.26
C ARG A 292 7.11 14.58 -0.40
N LYS A 293 6.29 14.58 -1.44
CA LYS A 293 5.80 15.78 -2.13
C LYS A 293 4.54 16.37 -1.49
N GLY A 294 4.08 15.82 -0.36
CA GLY A 294 3.01 16.38 0.46
C GLY A 294 1.64 15.72 0.30
N ALA A 295 1.54 14.61 -0.46
CA ALA A 295 0.29 13.87 -0.57
C ALA A 295 -0.19 13.35 0.81
N SER A 296 -1.50 13.42 1.06
CA SER A 296 -2.12 12.93 2.30
C SER A 296 -2.13 11.40 2.42
N GLY A 297 -2.08 10.73 1.28
CA GLY A 297 -2.10 9.29 1.18
C GLY A 297 -1.95 8.85 -0.27
N CYS A 298 -1.52 7.61 -0.46
CA CYS A 298 -1.32 6.99 -1.76
C CYS A 298 -1.99 5.63 -1.80
N ILE A 299 -2.96 5.45 -2.71
CA ILE A 299 -3.44 4.12 -3.12
C ILE A 299 -2.56 3.65 -4.28
N VAL A 300 -1.93 2.49 -4.12
CA VAL A 300 -0.96 1.93 -5.08
C VAL A 300 -1.18 0.43 -5.26
N THR A 301 -0.55 -0.17 -6.26
CA THR A 301 -0.65 -1.62 -6.52
C THR A 301 0.70 -2.32 -6.43
N ALA A 302 0.75 -3.43 -5.69
CA ALA A 302 1.97 -4.23 -5.54
C ALA A 302 2.40 -4.93 -6.85
N GLY A 303 1.44 -5.35 -7.67
CA GLY A 303 1.67 -6.18 -8.86
C GLY A 303 1.21 -5.55 -10.17
N GLU A 304 1.21 -6.37 -11.22
CA GLU A 304 0.75 -5.98 -12.55
C GLU A 304 -0.78 -5.84 -12.58
N VAL A 305 -1.28 -4.79 -13.25
CA VAL A 305 -2.70 -4.39 -13.36
C VAL A 305 -3.21 -4.57 -14.80
N GLY A 306 -2.44 -5.23 -15.67
CA GLY A 306 -2.62 -5.23 -17.12
C GLY A 306 -3.82 -5.99 -17.69
N ASN A 307 -4.62 -6.69 -16.88
CA ASN A 307 -5.77 -7.44 -17.38
C ASN A 307 -7.11 -6.73 -17.14
N GLN A 308 -8.12 -7.16 -17.91
CA GLN A 308 -9.49 -6.64 -17.82
C GLN A 308 -10.07 -6.71 -16.39
N GLU A 309 -9.71 -7.74 -15.62
CA GLU A 309 -10.18 -7.93 -14.25
C GLU A 309 -9.64 -6.87 -13.30
N ALA A 310 -8.34 -6.58 -13.37
CA ALA A 310 -7.71 -5.56 -12.56
C ALA A 310 -8.27 -4.16 -12.87
N ARG A 311 -8.58 -3.88 -14.16
CA ARG A 311 -9.27 -2.65 -14.58
C ARG A 311 -10.68 -2.52 -14.00
N VAL A 312 -11.45 -3.61 -13.95
CA VAL A 312 -12.77 -3.61 -13.32
C VAL A 312 -12.66 -3.37 -11.82
N LEU A 313 -11.69 -4.00 -11.17
CA LEU A 313 -11.47 -3.87 -9.73
C LEU A 313 -11.05 -2.46 -9.32
N ILE A 314 -10.12 -1.82 -10.04
CA ILE A 314 -9.72 -0.44 -9.72
C ILE A 314 -10.89 0.53 -9.90
N ARG A 315 -11.70 0.40 -10.97
CA ARG A 315 -12.88 1.25 -11.15
C ARG A 315 -13.88 1.07 -10.02
N ARG A 316 -14.11 -0.17 -9.58
CA ARG A 316 -14.94 -0.46 -8.40
C ARG A 316 -14.34 0.19 -7.15
N LEU A 317 -13.03 0.03 -6.91
CA LEU A 317 -12.35 0.60 -5.76
C LEU A 317 -12.47 2.13 -5.74
N VAL A 318 -12.17 2.81 -6.85
CA VAL A 318 -12.27 4.28 -6.94
C VAL A 318 -13.70 4.72 -6.66
N ARG A 319 -14.72 4.06 -7.23
CA ARG A 319 -16.13 4.36 -6.92
C ARG A 319 -16.48 4.16 -5.44
N GLU A 320 -15.97 3.10 -4.81
CA GLU A 320 -16.21 2.87 -3.38
C GLU A 320 -15.55 3.96 -2.52
N VAL A 321 -14.35 4.41 -2.88
CA VAL A 321 -13.61 5.47 -2.17
C VAL A 321 -14.28 6.83 -2.36
N THR A 322 -14.59 7.22 -3.59
CA THR A 322 -15.22 8.52 -3.87
C THR A 322 -16.69 8.56 -3.46
N GLY A 323 -17.32 7.39 -3.31
CA GLY A 323 -18.73 7.27 -2.96
C GLY A 323 -19.01 7.28 -1.45
N ARG A 324 -18.00 7.29 -0.60
CA ARG A 324 -18.18 7.30 0.86
C ARG A 324 -17.32 8.40 1.49
N PRO A 325 -17.64 9.68 1.26
CA PRO A 325 -16.75 10.78 1.58
C PRO A 325 -16.43 10.92 3.08
N ASP A 326 -17.34 10.49 3.95
CA ASP A 326 -17.15 10.54 5.40
C ASP A 326 -16.43 9.30 5.97
N ARG A 327 -16.20 8.27 5.14
CA ARG A 327 -15.49 7.05 5.56
C ARG A 327 -14.00 7.19 5.23
N PRO A 328 -13.08 6.90 6.18
CA PRO A 328 -11.66 6.87 5.89
C PRO A 328 -11.32 5.92 4.73
N VAL A 329 -10.41 6.35 3.85
CA VAL A 329 -9.95 5.56 2.69
C VAL A 329 -9.50 4.15 3.09
N PRO A 330 -8.72 3.96 4.19
CA PRO A 330 -8.31 2.62 4.64
C PRO A 330 -9.47 1.73 5.09
N GLU A 331 -10.53 2.31 5.65
CA GLU A 331 -11.73 1.58 6.04
C GLU A 331 -12.54 1.16 4.80
N THR A 332 -12.61 2.01 3.78
CA THR A 332 -13.19 1.64 2.50
C THR A 332 -12.40 0.51 1.84
N LEU A 333 -11.06 0.54 1.88
CA LEU A 333 -10.23 -0.56 1.39
C LEU A 333 -10.45 -1.87 2.16
N ARG A 334 -10.66 -1.80 3.48
CA ARG A 334 -11.03 -2.98 4.28
C ARG A 334 -12.36 -3.57 3.79
N ALA A 335 -13.39 -2.74 3.63
CA ALA A 335 -14.70 -3.18 3.17
C ALA A 335 -14.66 -3.74 1.73
N PHE A 336 -13.86 -3.14 0.85
CA PHE A 336 -13.63 -3.63 -0.51
C PHE A 336 -13.01 -5.05 -0.51
N ARG A 337 -11.98 -5.28 0.32
CA ARG A 337 -11.33 -6.58 0.48
C ARG A 337 -12.24 -7.61 1.15
N GLU A 338 -13.05 -7.19 2.12
CA GLU A 338 -14.08 -8.02 2.74
C GLU A 338 -15.10 -8.50 1.69
N GLY A 339 -15.59 -7.60 0.83
CA GLY A 339 -16.46 -7.96 -0.28
C GLY A 339 -15.81 -8.95 -1.26
N ALA A 340 -14.54 -8.72 -1.63
CA ALA A 340 -13.79 -9.64 -2.48
C ALA A 340 -13.62 -11.03 -1.83
N LEU A 341 -13.45 -11.09 -0.51
CA LEU A 341 -13.37 -12.34 0.24
C LEU A 341 -14.74 -13.05 0.31
N GLN A 342 -15.84 -12.31 0.47
CA GLN A 342 -17.20 -12.86 0.40
C GLN A 342 -17.49 -13.46 -0.98
N ASP A 343 -17.16 -12.73 -2.05
CA ASP A 343 -17.25 -13.21 -3.44
C ASP A 343 -16.38 -14.45 -3.67
N PHE A 344 -15.21 -14.51 -3.01
CA PHE A 344 -14.33 -15.68 -3.04
C PHE A 344 -14.87 -16.85 -2.21
N GLY A 345 -15.64 -16.62 -1.14
CA GLY A 345 -16.10 -17.67 -0.24
C GLY A 345 -15.04 -18.18 0.72
N THR A 346 -15.06 -19.49 1.04
CA THR A 346 -14.19 -20.05 2.09
C THR A 346 -12.73 -20.21 1.65
N LEU A 347 -11.81 -19.75 2.49
CA LEU A 347 -10.36 -19.95 2.31
C LEU A 347 -9.89 -21.37 2.72
N ALA A 348 -10.79 -22.21 3.24
CA ALA A 348 -10.51 -23.62 3.50
C ALA A 348 -10.47 -24.46 2.21
N ALA A 349 -11.03 -23.95 1.10
CA ALA A 349 -11.13 -24.64 -0.18
C ALA A 349 -10.47 -23.82 -1.31
N ILE A 350 -9.17 -23.53 -1.17
CA ILE A 350 -8.40 -22.88 -2.24
C ILE A 350 -8.39 -23.81 -3.46
N PRO A 351 -8.85 -23.36 -4.64
CA PRO A 351 -8.89 -24.16 -5.86
C PRO A 351 -7.54 -24.80 -6.17
N THR A 352 -7.53 -26.08 -6.55
CA THR A 352 -6.31 -26.78 -6.96
C THR A 352 -5.73 -26.17 -8.23
N THR A 353 -4.43 -26.36 -8.44
CA THR A 353 -3.76 -25.91 -9.67
C THR A 353 -4.28 -26.65 -10.90
N ARG A 354 -4.58 -27.95 -10.75
CA ARG A 354 -5.10 -28.83 -11.79
C ARG A 354 -6.37 -29.53 -11.33
N ASN A 355 -7.24 -29.83 -12.29
CA ASN A 355 -8.39 -30.70 -12.12
C ASN A 355 -7.96 -32.18 -12.14
N ASP A 356 -8.89 -33.09 -11.85
CA ASP A 356 -8.66 -34.54 -11.84
C ASP A 356 -8.23 -35.10 -13.20
N ASP A 357 -8.54 -34.40 -14.30
CA ASP A 357 -8.10 -34.72 -15.66
C ASP A 357 -6.67 -34.24 -15.98
N GLY A 358 -5.98 -33.64 -15.01
CA GLY A 358 -4.64 -33.08 -15.14
C GLY A 358 -4.56 -31.73 -15.85
N GLN A 359 -5.68 -31.16 -16.31
CA GLN A 359 -5.72 -29.83 -16.93
C GLN A 359 -5.69 -28.74 -15.87
N VAL A 360 -5.19 -27.56 -16.23
CA VAL A 360 -5.19 -26.39 -15.34
C VAL A 360 -6.63 -25.97 -15.04
N ASP A 361 -6.95 -25.78 -13.75
CA ASP A 361 -8.24 -25.23 -13.32
C ASP A 361 -8.31 -23.72 -13.63
N LYS A 362 -8.56 -23.37 -14.89
CA LYS A 362 -8.59 -21.97 -15.33
C LYS A 362 -9.63 -21.14 -14.55
N VAL A 363 -10.75 -21.74 -14.16
CA VAL A 363 -11.83 -21.04 -13.46
C VAL A 363 -11.42 -20.76 -12.01
N GLY A 364 -10.90 -21.77 -11.31
CA GLY A 364 -10.38 -21.61 -9.95
C GLY A 364 -9.19 -20.65 -9.89
N GLN A 365 -8.25 -20.75 -10.82
CA GLN A 365 -7.11 -19.81 -10.88
C GLN A 365 -7.57 -18.38 -11.14
N LYS A 366 -8.57 -18.17 -12.00
CA LYS A 366 -9.15 -16.85 -12.23
C LYS A 366 -9.84 -16.29 -10.98
N ARG A 367 -10.54 -17.13 -10.22
CA ARG A 367 -11.20 -16.76 -8.96
C ARG A 367 -10.17 -16.35 -7.89
N VAL A 368 -9.08 -17.11 -7.75
CA VAL A 368 -7.99 -16.76 -6.83
C VAL A 368 -7.29 -15.48 -7.27
N MET A 369 -7.04 -15.30 -8.57
CA MET A 369 -6.43 -14.08 -9.09
C MET A 369 -7.24 -12.83 -8.74
N ARG A 370 -8.57 -12.87 -8.90
CA ARG A 370 -9.46 -11.76 -8.53
C ARG A 370 -9.36 -11.40 -7.04
N LEU A 371 -9.31 -12.42 -6.17
CA LEU A 371 -9.07 -12.21 -4.74
C LEU A 371 -7.71 -11.53 -4.53
N LEU A 372 -6.63 -12.09 -5.06
CA LEU A 372 -5.28 -11.55 -4.86
C LEU A 372 -5.13 -10.11 -5.38
N TYR A 373 -5.82 -9.74 -6.47
CA TYR A 373 -5.84 -8.34 -6.92
C TYR A 373 -6.52 -7.38 -5.95
N ALA A 374 -7.61 -7.79 -5.31
CA ALA A 374 -8.23 -6.93 -4.29
C ALA A 374 -7.28 -6.65 -3.11
N PHE A 375 -6.42 -7.62 -2.79
CA PHE A 375 -5.41 -7.52 -1.75
C PHE A 375 -4.07 -6.92 -2.24
N ALA A 376 -3.86 -6.76 -3.54
CA ALA A 376 -2.69 -6.12 -4.12
C ALA A 376 -2.76 -4.58 -4.05
N PHE A 377 -3.95 -4.01 -3.86
CA PHE A 377 -4.09 -2.58 -3.56
C PHE A 377 -3.58 -2.32 -2.15
N GLN A 378 -2.65 -1.38 -2.03
CA GLN A 378 -2.04 -0.96 -0.78
C GLN A 378 -2.35 0.51 -0.56
N TYR A 379 -2.38 0.92 0.71
CA TYR A 379 -2.55 2.32 1.06
C TYR A 379 -1.40 2.76 1.97
N TYR A 380 -0.70 3.81 1.56
CA TYR A 380 0.33 4.47 2.35
C TYR A 380 -0.19 5.82 2.81
N GLY A 381 -0.23 6.08 4.12
CA GLY A 381 -0.78 7.33 4.65
C GLY A 381 -1.40 7.18 6.03
N HIS A 382 -2.08 8.23 6.48
CA HIS A 382 -2.74 8.23 7.78
C HIS A 382 -4.02 7.35 7.78
N PRO A 383 -4.31 6.58 8.86
CA PRO A 383 -5.49 5.71 8.95
C PRO A 383 -6.85 6.41 8.87
N LEU A 384 -6.90 7.73 9.14
CA LEU A 384 -8.14 8.52 9.15
C LEU A 384 -8.31 9.44 7.94
N THR A 385 -7.44 9.36 6.93
CA THR A 385 -7.59 10.18 5.73
C THR A 385 -8.91 9.87 5.03
N THR A 386 -9.70 10.92 4.76
CA THR A 386 -10.97 10.86 4.01
C THR A 386 -10.82 11.53 2.64
N LEU A 387 -11.75 11.28 1.72
CA LEU A 387 -11.79 11.91 0.40
C LEU A 387 -13.18 12.45 0.09
N ARG A 388 -13.32 13.76 -0.11
CA ARG A 388 -14.54 14.40 -0.61
C ARG A 388 -14.28 15.04 -1.97
N LEU A 389 -15.01 14.61 -2.98
CA LEU A 389 -14.93 15.20 -4.31
C LEU A 389 -16.07 16.18 -4.56
N ILE A 390 -15.77 17.29 -5.23
CA ILE A 390 -16.76 18.29 -5.61
C ILE A 390 -17.54 17.79 -6.84
N THR A 391 -18.86 17.86 -6.78
CA THR A 391 -19.78 17.52 -7.88
C THR A 391 -20.09 18.76 -8.73
N GLU A 392 -20.35 18.59 -10.02
CA GLU A 392 -20.92 19.67 -10.84
C GLU A 392 -22.28 20.07 -10.23
N LYS A 393 -22.48 21.36 -9.92
CA LYS A 393 -23.68 21.87 -9.23
C LYS A 393 -24.96 21.34 -9.90
N GLY A 394 -25.76 20.57 -9.16
CA GLY A 394 -27.12 20.17 -9.57
C GLY A 394 -27.44 18.69 -9.53
N HIS A 395 -26.47 17.80 -9.29
CA HIS A 395 -26.72 16.36 -9.14
C HIS A 395 -26.23 15.88 -7.78
N SER A 396 -27.16 15.68 -6.83
CA SER A 396 -26.85 14.84 -5.68
C SER A 396 -26.52 13.45 -6.22
N ALA A 397 -25.26 13.03 -6.12
CA ALA A 397 -24.78 11.71 -6.56
C ALA A 397 -25.46 10.53 -5.83
N TRP A 398 -26.36 10.81 -4.89
CA TRP A 398 -27.05 9.85 -4.04
C TRP A 398 -28.57 10.01 -4.13
N GLY A 399 -29.11 9.64 -5.30
CA GLY A 399 -30.52 9.29 -5.44
C GLY A 399 -30.72 7.81 -5.07
N GLY A 400 -30.55 7.48 -3.80
CA GLY A 400 -30.92 6.17 -3.24
C GLY A 400 -31.97 6.38 -2.17
N SER A 401 -33.24 6.12 -2.51
CA SER A 401 -34.30 5.99 -1.51
C SER A 401 -34.04 4.77 -0.61
N PRO A 402 -34.50 4.79 0.65
CA PRO A 402 -34.25 3.75 1.66
C PRO A 402 -34.71 2.35 1.27
#